data_AF-A0A973GSW5-F1
#
_entry.id   AF-A0A973GSW5-F1
#
_cell.length_a   1.000
_cell.length_b   1.000
_cell.length_c   1.000
_cell.angle_alpha   90.00
_cell.angle_beta   90.00
_cell.angle_gamma   90.00
#
_symmetry.space_group_name_H-M   'P 1'
#
loop_
_entity.id
_entity.type
_entity.pdbx_description
1 polymer ?
#
loop_
_entity_poly.entity_id
_entity_poly.type
_entity_poly.pdbx_seq_one_letter_code
_entity_poly.pdbx_strand_id
1 'polypeptide(L)' 'MNIPEIAFITAFDKHSIVYTLKGEYTTHLSLDKLEERLQNCGFMRVQRSYIVNLNMINEFVPWFNNTYGMKLMGF' A
#
# COMPACT_ATOMS: atom_id res chain seq x y z
N MET A 1 -0.24 -6.20 -14.21
CA MET A 1 -0.41 -5.35 -13.01
C MET A 1 -0.27 -3.91 -13.46
N ASN A 2 -1.30 -3.09 -13.28
CA ASN A 2 -1.26 -1.68 -13.64
C ASN A 2 -0.97 -0.85 -12.38
N ILE A 3 0.14 -0.11 -12.34
CA ILE A 3 0.63 0.57 -11.13
C ILE A 3 -0.39 1.56 -10.54
N PRO A 4 -1.08 2.40 -11.34
CA PRO A 4 -2.09 3.32 -10.83
C PRO A 4 -3.30 2.64 -10.18
N GLU A 5 -3.54 1.35 -10.41
CA GLU A 5 -4.69 0.63 -9.85
C GLU A 5 -4.38 -0.02 -8.49
N ILE A 6 -3.13 0.05 -8.03
CA ILE A 6 -2.72 -0.50 -6.73
C ILE A 6 -3.11 0.50 -5.63
N ALA A 7 -3.83 0.01 -4.63
CA ALA A 7 -4.21 0.79 -3.44
C ALA A 7 -3.10 0.72 -2.37
N PHE A 8 -2.70 -0.50 -2.01
CA PHE A 8 -1.61 -0.72 -1.06
C PHE A 8 -0.99 -2.11 -1.26
N ILE A 9 0.16 -2.31 -0.65
CA ILE A 9 0.90 -3.56 -0.63
C ILE A 9 1.21 -3.89 0.82
N THR A 10 0.99 -5.14 1.22
CA THR A 10 1.31 -5.62 2.57
C THR A 10 2.11 -6.91 2.55
N ALA A 11 2.87 -7.17 3.60
CA ALA A 11 3.53 -8.47 3.80
C ALA A 11 2.56 -9.45 4.48
N PHE A 12 2.45 -10.66 3.92
CA PHE A 12 1.74 -11.78 4.51
C PHE A 12 2.60 -13.03 4.44
N ASP A 13 2.94 -13.59 5.61
CA ASP A 13 3.91 -14.67 5.76
C ASP A 13 5.25 -14.36 5.05
N LYS A 14 5.59 -15.10 4.00
CA LYS A 14 6.83 -14.93 3.20
C LYS A 14 6.61 -14.23 1.87
N HIS A 15 5.41 -13.69 1.64
CA HIS A 15 5.03 -13.06 0.38
C HIS A 15 4.54 -11.64 0.61
N SER A 16 4.55 -10.85 -0.46
CA SER A 16 3.86 -9.57 -0.48
C SER A 16 2.54 -9.73 -1.22
N ILE A 17 1.46 -9.17 -0.68
CA ILE A 17 0.16 -9.11 -1.32
C ILE A 17 -0.04 -7.68 -1.81
N VAL A 18 -0.35 -7.55 -3.10
CA VAL A 18 -0.67 -6.30 -3.79
C VAL A 18 -2.18 -6.20 -3.91
N TYR A 19 -2.77 -5.22 -3.23
CA TYR A 19 -4.19 -4.93 -3.29
C TYR A 19 -4.47 -3.89 -4.37
N THR A 20 -5.37 -4.23 -5.30
CA THR A 20 -5.82 -3.35 -6.39
C THR A 20 -7.33 -3.24 -6.35
N LEU A 21 -7.88 -2.24 -7.05
CA LEU A 21 -9.34 -2.11 -7.20
C LEU A 21 -10.00 -3.31 -7.92
N LYS A 22 -9.20 -4.13 -8.63
CA LYS A 22 -9.67 -5.30 -9.39
C LYS A 22 -9.46 -6.63 -8.65
N GLY A 23 -8.87 -6.60 -7.45
CA GLY A 23 -8.53 -7.78 -6.68
C GLY A 23 -7.10 -7.76 -6.17
N GLU A 24 -6.64 -8.90 -5.66
CA GLU A 24 -5.34 -9.07 -5.02
C GLU A 24 -4.40 -9.94 -5.84
N TYR A 25 -3.10 -9.63 -5.76
CA TYR A 25 -2.03 -10.39 -6.40
C TYR A 25 -0.92 -10.69 -5.41
N THR A 26 -0.48 -11.94 -5.36
CA THR A 26 0.66 -12.33 -4.53
C THR A 26 1.96 -12.25 -5.32
N THR A 27 3.02 -11.75 -4.69
CA THR A 27 4.37 -11.69 -5.26
C THR A 27 5.42 -12.16 -4.26
N HIS A 28 6.51 -12.73 -4.77
CA HIS A 28 7.68 -13.15 -3.98
C HIS A 28 8.67 -11.99 -3.73
N LEU A 29 8.39 -10.80 -4.25
CA LEU A 29 9.21 -9.62 -3.96
C LEU A 29 8.99 -9.17 -2.51
N SER A 30 10.07 -8.82 -1.83
CA SER A 30 9.99 -8.18 -0.52
C SER A 30 9.44 -6.76 -0.65
N LEU A 31 8.88 -6.24 0.44
CA LEU A 31 8.43 -4.86 0.50
C LEU A 31 9.56 -3.87 0.17
N ASP A 32 10.80 -4.12 0.61
CA ASP A 32 11.94 -3.23 0.32
C ASP A 32 12.20 -3.12 -1.19
N LYS A 33 12.14 -4.24 -1.91
CA LYS A 33 12.29 -4.25 -3.38
C LYS A 33 11.12 -3.59 -4.08
N LEU A 34 9.90 -3.71 -3.53
CA LEU A 34 8.72 -3.08 -4.09
C LEU A 34 8.74 -1.57 -3.85
N GLU A 35 9.16 -1.13 -2.67
CA GLU A 35 9.37 0.27 -2.30
C GLU A 35 10.37 0.95 -3.24
N GLU A 36 11.53 0.34 -3.47
CA GLU A 36 12.54 0.88 -4.40
C GLU A 36 11.98 1.01 -5.84
N ARG A 37 11.19 0.04 -6.29
CA ARG A 37 10.58 0.07 -7.63
C ARG A 37 9.47 1.11 -7.75
N LEU A 38 8.76 1.39 -6.66
CA LEU A 38 7.58 2.25 -6.64
C LEU A 38 7.85 3.65 -6.11
N GLN A 39 9.09 3.95 -5.69
CA GLN A 39 9.49 5.24 -5.11
C GLN A 39 9.08 6.45 -5.97
N ASN A 40 9.11 6.30 -7.31
CA ASN A 40 8.78 7.37 -8.25
C ASN A 40 7.33 7.31 -8.76
N CYS A 41 6.49 6.44 -8.18
CA CYS A 41 5.11 6.21 -8.61
C CYS A 41 4.07 6.71 -7.61
N GLY A 42 4.48 7.50 -6.61
CA GLY A 42 3.59 8.01 -5.56
C GLY A 42 3.25 6.98 -4.49
N PHE A 43 4.14 6.01 -4.25
CA PHE A 43 4.01 5.06 -3.16
C PHE A 43 4.89 5.46 -1.99
N MET A 44 4.40 5.21 -0.78
CA MET A 44 5.13 5.50 0.46
C MET A 44 4.94 4.38 1.46
N ARG A 45 6.01 4.02 2.16
CA ARG A 45 5.94 3.08 3.27
C ARG A 45 5.49 3.79 4.54
N VAL A 46 4.27 3.49 4.96
CA VAL A 46 3.61 4.14 6.11
C VAL A 46 3.78 3.35 7.40
N GLN A 47 4.08 2.05 7.29
CA GLN A 47 4.46 1.18 8.41
C GLN A 47 5.36 0.04 7.90
N ARG A 48 6.03 -0.66 8.83
CA ARG A 48 7.00 -1.72 8.49
C ARG A 48 6.48 -2.77 7.51
N SER A 49 5.17 -3.06 7.53
CA SER A 49 4.56 -4.09 6.69
C SER A 49 3.67 -3.54 5.58
N TYR A 50 3.58 -2.21 5.37
CA TYR A 50 2.65 -1.65 4.38
C TYR A 50 3.25 -0.49 3.58
N ILE A 51 3.05 -0.57 2.26
CA ILE A 51 3.35 0.48 1.29
C ILE A 51 2.00 0.92 0.70
N VAL A 52 1.71 2.21 0.75
CA VAL A 52 0.42 2.79 0.31
C VAL A 52 0.64 3.65 -0.92
N ASN A 53 -0.28 3.57 -1.88
CA ASN A 53 -0.35 4.52 -2.98
C ASN A 53 -1.00 5.82 -2.48
N LEU A 54 -0.24 6.91 -2.43
CA LEU A 54 -0.73 8.20 -1.93
C LEU A 54 -1.85 8.76 -2.81
N ASN A 55 -1.88 8.41 -4.10
CA ASN A 55 -2.95 8.84 -5.01
C ASN A 55 -4.28 8.11 -4.76
N MET A 56 -4.27 7.06 -3.93
CA MET A 56 -5.45 6.29 -3.56
C MET A 56 -6.05 6.70 -2.21
N ILE A 57 -5.45 7.68 -1.52
CA ILE A 57 -5.97 8.17 -0.24
C ILE A 57 -7.21 9.02 -0.49
N ASN A 58 -8.34 8.62 0.10
CA ASN A 58 -9.59 9.37 0.04
C ASN A 58 -9.73 10.33 1.24
N GLU A 59 -9.43 9.86 2.45
CA GLU A 59 -9.53 10.66 3.67
C GLU A 59 -8.52 10.21 4.73
N PHE A 60 -8.02 11.18 5.50
CA PHE A 60 -7.29 10.92 6.75
C PHE A 60 -8.28 10.98 7.91
N VAL A 61 -8.31 9.93 8.72
CA VAL A 61 -9.24 9.79 9.85
C VAL A 61 -8.44 9.91 11.15
N PRO A 62 -8.79 10.83 12.06
CA PRO A 62 -8.15 10.87 13.38
C PRO A 62 -8.31 9.53 14.11
N TRP A 63 -7.22 9.02 14.67
CA TRP A 63 -7.20 7.81 15.47
C TRP A 63 -6.62 8.09 16.86
N PHE A 64 -6.62 7.08 17.74
CA PHE A 64 -6.16 7.24 19.12
C PHE A 64 -4.66 7.60 19.19
N ASN A 65 -4.25 8.31 20.25
CA ASN A 65 -2.85 8.71 20.50
C ASN A 65 -2.21 9.56 19.39
N ASN A 66 -2.91 10.57 18.86
CA ASN A 66 -2.35 11.51 17.88
C ASN A 66 -1.85 10.83 16.60
N THR A 67 -2.43 9.67 16.27
CA THR A 67 -2.19 8.95 15.02
C THR A 67 -3.33 9.19 14.06
N TYR A 68 -3.09 8.96 12.77
CA TYR A 68 -4.11 9.07 11.72
C TYR A 68 -4.27 7.71 11.05
N GLY A 69 -5.52 7.27 10.93
CA GLY A 69 -5.91 6.27 9.96
C GLY A 69 -6.00 6.91 8.57
N MET A 70 -5.90 6.07 7.54
CA MET A 70 -6.12 6.48 6.15
C MET A 70 -7.17 5.54 5.56
N LYS A 71 -8.16 6.12 4.90
CA LYS A 71 -9.10 5.35 4.09
C LYS A 71 -8.69 5.47 2.64
N LEU A 72 -8.61 4.32 1.97
CA LEU A 72 -8.21 4.28 0.57
C LEU A 72 -9.46 4.12 -0.29
N MET A 73 -9.35 4.46 -1.57
CA MET A 73 -10.43 4.17 -2.51
C MET A 73 -10.69 2.66 -2.56
N GLY A 74 -11.88 2.24 -2.11
CA GLY A 74 -12.29 0.84 -2.06
C GLY A 74 -11.82 0.03 -0.85
N PHE A 75 -11.10 0.63 0.12
CA PHE A 75 -10.59 -0.05 1.31
C PHE A 75 -10.70 0.79 2.60
#